data_AF-A0A7V9HBN1-F1
#
_entry.id   AF-A0A7V9HBN1-F1
#
_cell.length_a   1.000
_cell.length_b   1.000
_cell.length_c   1.000
_cell.angle_alpha   90.00
_cell.angle_beta   90.00
_cell.angle_gamma   90.00
#
_symmetry.space_group_name_H-M   'P 1'
#
loop_
_entity.id
_entity.type
_entity.pdbx_description
1 polymer ?
#
loop_
_entity_poly.entity_id
_entity_poly.type
_entity_poly.pdbx_seq_one_letter_code
_entity_poly.pdbx_strand_id
1 'polypeptide(L)' 'MARPVTRFTCSQCGHESAKWLGRCPGCEEWNTLTEEATASGGRA' A
#
# COMPACT_ATOMS: atom_id res chain seq x y z
N MET A 1 13.89 -2.57 16.56
CA MET A 1 13.47 -1.50 15.63
C MET A 1 12.64 -2.13 14.52
N ALA A 2 11.35 -1.81 14.40
CA ALA A 2 10.53 -2.34 13.32
C ALA A 2 11.00 -1.72 12.00
N ARG A 3 11.38 -2.55 11.04
CA ARG A 3 11.78 -2.08 9.70
C ARG A 3 10.55 -1.39 9.10
N PRO A 4 10.67 -0.19 8.52
CA PRO A 4 9.56 0.46 7.86
C PRO A 4 9.04 -0.48 6.78
N VAL A 5 7.75 -0.83 6.86
CA VAL A 5 7.09 -1.64 5.84
C VAL A 5 6.32 -0.69 4.96
N THR A 6 6.76 -0.54 3.72
CA THR A 6 6.00 0.18 2.70
C THR A 6 4.91 -0.73 2.20
N ARG A 7 3.65 -0.31 2.33
CA ARG A 7 2.48 -1.02 1.79
C ARG A 7 1.86 -0.13 0.71
N PHE A 8 1.30 -0.74 -0.32
CA PHE A 8 0.70 -0.07 -1.46
C PHE A 8 -0.79 -0.40 -1.48
N THR A 9 -1.65 0.60 -1.32
CA THR A 9 -3.10 0.40 -1.22
C THR A 9 -3.81 1.03 -2.41
N CYS A 10 -4.69 0.28 -3.05
CA CYS A 10 -5.51 0.79 -4.15
C CYS A 10 -6.61 1.71 -3.63
N SER A 11 -6.65 2.96 -4.08
CA SER A 11 -7.68 3.94 -3.70
C SER A 11 -9.05 3.68 -4.34
N GLN A 12 -9.15 2.75 -5.29
CA GLN A 12 -10.41 2.44 -5.98
C GLN A 12 -11.12 1.21 -5.40
N CYS A 13 -10.39 0.14 -5.10
CA CYS A 13 -10.95 -1.09 -4.54
C CYS A 13 -10.48 -1.44 -3.13
N GLY A 14 -9.49 -0.72 -2.58
CA GLY A 14 -8.90 -1.02 -1.27
C GLY A 14 -7.89 -2.17 -1.26
N HIS A 15 -7.50 -2.71 -2.42
CA HIS A 15 -6.53 -3.81 -2.47
C HIS A 15 -5.13 -3.35 -2.03
N GLU A 16 -4.56 -4.05 -1.05
CA GLU A 16 -3.22 -3.82 -0.53
C GLU A 16 -2.16 -4.76 -1.14
N SER A 17 -0.94 -4.27 -1.36
CA SER A 17 0.20 -5.02 -1.89
C SER A 17 1.49 -4.57 -1.21
N ALA A 18 2.47 -5.47 -1.07
CA ALA A 18 3.78 -5.15 -0.48
C ALA A 18 4.79 -4.57 -1.48
N LYS A 19 4.40 -4.41 -2.75
CA LYS A 19 5.21 -3.86 -3.84
C LYS A 19 4.36 -3.03 -4.80
N TRP A 20 4.94 -1.98 -5.39
CA TRP A 20 4.28 -1.21 -6.45
C TRP A 20 4.17 -2.08 -7.70
N LEU A 21 2.94 -2.30 -8.16
CA LEU A 21 2.66 -3.11 -9.37
C LEU A 21 2.28 -2.24 -10.58
N GLY A 22 2.07 -0.93 -10.41
CA GLY A 22 1.58 -0.01 -11.45
C GLY A 22 0.10 -0.18 -11.79
N ARG A 23 -0.35 -1.44 -11.87
CA ARG A 23 -1.75 -1.85 -12.02
C ARG A 23 -2.23 -2.57 -10.77
N CYS A 24 -3.41 -2.22 -10.28
CA CYS A 24 -4.04 -2.89 -9.16
C CYS A 24 -4.53 -4.30 -9.55
N PRO A 25 -4.17 -5.37 -8.81
CA PRO A 25 -4.66 -6.72 -9.10
C PRO A 25 -6.13 -6.96 -8.73
N GLY A 26 -6.74 -6.08 -7.93
CA GLY A 26 -8.16 -6.18 -7.54
C GLY A 26 -9.14 -5.62 -8.56
N CYS A 27 -8.93 -4.38 -9.01
CA CYS A 27 -9.80 -3.69 -9.98
C CYS A 27 -9.17 -3.47 -11.36
N GLU A 28 -7.94 -3.96 -11.58
CA GLU A 28 -7.21 -3.85 -12.86
C GLU A 28 -6.93 -2.40 -13.32
N GLU A 29 -7.12 -1.42 -12.44
CA GLU A 29 -6.86 -0.02 -12.75
C GLU A 29 -5.39 0.38 -12.58
N TRP A 30 -4.98 1.36 -13.37
CA TRP A 30 -3.65 1.94 -13.37
C TRP A 30 -3.61 3.22 -12.55
N ASN A 31 -2.47 3.51 -11.91
CA ASN A 31 -2.27 4.73 -11.11
C ASN A 31 -3.21 4.87 -9.89
N THR A 32 -3.79 3.77 -9.43
CA THR A 32 -4.68 3.75 -8.25
C THR A 32 -3.98 3.26 -6.99
N LEU A 33 -2.78 2.67 -7.12
CA LEU A 33 -1.97 2.23 -5.99
C LEU A 33 -1.30 3.42 -5.32
N THR A 34 -1.50 3.56 -4.02
CA THR A 34 -0.95 4.63 -3.17
C THR A 34 0.03 4.04 -2.16
N GLU A 35 1.19 4.66 -1.97
CA GLU A 35 2.16 4.26 -0.93
C GLU A 35 1.72 4.71 0.47
N GLU A 36 1.47 3.73 1.33
CA GLU A 36 1.31 3.90 2.76
C GLU A 36 2.56 3.35 3.46
N ALA A 37 3.41 4.27 3.91
CA ALA A 37 4.45 3.93 4.87
C ALA A 37 3.75 3.63 6.20
N THR A 38 3.60 2.34 6.56
CA THR A 38 3.16 2.02 7.91
C THR A 38 4.32 2.38 8.84
N ALA A 39 4.22 3.56 9.43
CA ALA A 39 5.06 3.97 10.55
C ALA A 39 4.67 3.08 11.73
N SER A 40 5.19 1.85 11.74
CA SER A 40 5.10 0.97 12.88
C SER A 40 5.94 1.59 14.01
N GLY A 41 5.28 2.43 14.83
CA GLY A 41 5.89 3.06 15.99
C GLY A 41 4.96 4.01 16.73
N GLY A 42 4.31 3.49 17.79
CA GLY A 42 3.94 4.29 18.96
C GLY A 42 2.46 4.59 19.15
N ARG A 43 1.70 3.62 19.66
CA ARG A 43 0.59 3.97 20.57
C ARG A 43 1.23 4.32 21.91
N ALA A 44 0.87 5.49 22.42
CA ALA A 44 1.32 6.09 23.68
C ALA A 44 1.09 5.20 24.90
#